data_AF-A0A821PRF0-F1
#
_entry.id   AF-A0A821PRF0-F1
#
_cell.length_a   1.000
_cell.length_b   1.000
_cell.length_c   1.000
_cell.angle_alpha   90.00
_cell.angle_beta   90.00
_cell.angle_gamma   90.00
#
_symmetry.space_group_name_H-M   'P 1'
#
loop_
_entity.id
_entity.type
_entity.pdbx_description
1 polymer ?
#
loop_
_entity_poly.entity_id
_entity_poly.type
_entity_poly.pdbx_seq_one_letter_code
_entity_poly.pdbx_strand_id
1 'polypeptide(L)'
;MSQASTSQSQIVVGYWAIRSYAEPIRLTLHYTKTPFTDKLYMQGDGPEYSREDWLSEKQKLGLDFPNLPYLFDGDFKITQSKAILY
;
A
#
# COMPACT_ATOMS: atom_id res chain seq x y z
N MET A 1 -1.83 26.25 26.58
CA MET A 1 -2.36 25.76 25.28
C MET A 1 -1.59 24.50 24.94
N SER A 2 -2.23 23.34 25.10
CA SER A 2 -1.61 22.03 24.83
C SER A 2 -1.38 21.91 23.32
N GLN A 3 -0.13 21.74 22.89
CA GLN A 3 0.16 21.35 21.51
C GLN A 3 -0.39 19.94 21.32
N ALA A 4 -1.46 19.81 20.54
CA ALA A 4 -1.95 18.51 20.11
C ALA A 4 -0.81 17.83 19.34
N SER A 5 -0.36 16.68 19.82
CA SER A 5 0.54 15.81 19.09
C SER A 5 -0.19 15.34 17.84
N THR A 6 0.09 15.95 16.68
CA THR A 6 -0.35 15.43 15.39
C THR A 6 0.34 14.08 15.21
N SER A 7 -0.34 12.99 15.57
CA SER A 7 0.09 11.66 15.16
C SER A 7 0.04 11.66 13.64
N GLN A 8 1.18 11.79 12.97
CA GLN A 8 1.24 11.58 11.52
C GLN A 8 0.67 10.19 11.25
N SER A 9 -0.46 10.13 10.56
CA SER A 9 -0.99 8.88 10.04
C SER A 9 0.09 8.27 9.15
N GLN A 10 0.54 7.07 9.49
CA GLN A 10 1.59 6.39 8.74
C GLN A 10 1.01 5.94 7.40
N ILE A 11 1.46 6.56 6.30
CA ILE A 11 1.06 6.14 4.96
C ILE A 11 1.55 4.70 4.73
N VAL A 12 0.68 3.83 4.24
CA VAL A 12 1.03 2.45 3.88
C VAL A 12 0.73 2.22 2.41
N VAL A 13 1.73 1.79 1.65
CA VAL A 13 1.54 1.31 0.28
C VAL A 13 1.67 -0.20 0.28
N GLY A 14 0.62 -0.90 -0.15
CA GLY A 14 0.62 -2.35 -0.28
C GLY A 14 0.76 -2.79 -1.72
N TYR A 15 1.76 -3.62 -2.01
CA TYR A 15 1.93 -4.23 -3.32
C TYR A 15 2.72 -5.53 -3.26
N TRP A 16 2.79 -6.24 -4.38
CA TRP A 16 3.72 -7.35 -4.54
C TRP A 16 5.17 -6.88 -4.33
N ALA A 17 6.03 -7.80 -3.90
CA ALA A 17 7.49 -7.63 -3.80
C ALA A 17 8.20 -7.56 -5.17
N ILE A 18 7.65 -6.74 -6.07
CA ILE A 18 8.17 -6.41 -7.40
C ILE A 18 8.00 -4.90 -7.63
N ARG A 19 8.57 -4.38 -8.73
CA ARG A 19 8.49 -2.96 -9.10
C ARG A 19 7.09 -2.59 -9.63
N SER A 20 6.85 -2.91 -10.91
CA SER A 20 5.57 -2.77 -11.64
C SER A 20 4.72 -1.54 -11.25
N TYR A 21 3.41 -1.69 -11.10
CA TYR A 21 2.47 -0.58 -10.92
C TYR A 21 2.62 0.23 -9.61
N ALA A 22 3.35 -0.29 -8.61
CA ALA A 22 3.63 0.45 -7.38
C ALA A 22 4.90 1.32 -7.47
N GLU A 23 5.79 1.05 -8.41
CA GLU A 23 7.05 1.80 -8.54
C GLU A 23 6.82 3.31 -8.75
N PRO A 24 5.92 3.77 -9.64
CA PRO A 24 5.68 5.20 -9.78
C PRO A 24 5.14 5.85 -8.50
N ILE A 25 4.33 5.12 -7.71
CA ILE A 25 3.82 5.59 -6.41
C ILE A 25 4.98 5.76 -5.42
N ARG A 26 5.84 4.74 -5.29
CA ARG A 26 7.04 4.77 -4.42
C ARG A 26 7.97 5.92 -4.79
N LEU A 27 8.27 6.08 -6.09
CA LEU A 27 9.12 7.17 -6.58
C LEU A 27 8.53 8.54 -6.27
N THR A 28 7.23 8.72 -6.47
CA THR A 28 6.54 9.98 -6.11
C THR A 28 6.65 10.27 -4.62
N LEU A 29 6.38 9.29 -3.75
CA LEU A 29 6.48 9.46 -2.29
C LEU A 29 7.91 9.79 -1.84
N HIS A 30 8.92 9.15 -2.43
CA HIS A 30 10.31 9.48 -2.18
C HIS A 30 10.66 10.90 -2.67
N TYR A 31 10.21 11.29 -3.87
CA TYR A 31 10.44 12.60 -4.44
C TYR A 31 9.83 13.72 -3.57
N THR A 32 8.62 13.51 -3.06
CA THR A 32 7.95 14.44 -2.15
C THR A 32 8.46 14.35 -0.71
N LYS A 33 9.39 13.44 -0.43
CA LYS A 33 9.92 13.15 0.92
C LYS A 33 8.80 12.77 1.90
N THR A 34 7.74 12.17 1.40
CA THR A 34 6.63 11.68 2.21
C THR A 34 7.02 10.36 2.85
N PRO A 35 7.06 10.26 4.19
CA PRO A 35 7.36 8.99 4.86
C PRO A 35 6.21 8.00 4.63
N PHE A 36 6.54 6.78 4.26
CA PHE A 36 5.57 5.70 4.07
C PHE A 36 6.17 4.35 4.46
N THR A 37 5.31 3.37 4.74
CA THR A 37 5.66 1.97 4.89
C THR A 37 5.29 1.20 3.63
N ASP A 38 6.25 0.44 3.10
CA ASP A 38 6.05 -0.44 1.96
C ASP A 38 5.70 -1.84 2.46
N LYS A 39 4.41 -2.20 2.43
CA LYS A 39 3.93 -3.54 2.76
C LYS A 39 4.08 -4.40 1.50
N LEU A 40 5.10 -5.25 1.52
CA LEU A 40 5.42 -6.17 0.44
C LEU A 40 4.74 -7.51 0.65
N TYR A 41 3.95 -7.93 -0.33
CA TYR A 41 3.41 -9.28 -0.40
C TYR A 41 4.33 -10.17 -1.23
N MET A 42 4.71 -11.32 -0.68
CA MET A 42 5.55 -12.30 -1.33
C MET A 42 4.71 -13.28 -2.14
N GLN A 43 5.12 -13.53 -3.38
CA GLN A 43 4.64 -14.69 -4.12
C GLN A 43 5.49 -15.90 -3.71
N GLY A 44 4.85 -17.03 -3.44
CA GLY A 44 5.55 -18.28 -3.17
C GLY A 44 6.36 -18.75 -4.38
N ASP A 45 7.32 -19.63 -4.15
CA ASP A 45 8.13 -20.21 -5.21
C ASP A 45 7.29 -21.08 -6.17
N GLY A 46 7.87 -21.37 -7.33
CA GLY A 46 7.27 -22.28 -8.30
C GLY A 46 7.35 -23.75 -7.84
N PRO A 47 6.50 -24.63 -8.40
CA PRO A 47 5.57 -24.37 -9.51
C PRO A 47 4.22 -23.77 -9.10
N GLU A 48 3.88 -23.72 -7.81
CA GLU A 48 2.54 -23.31 -7.35
C GLU A 48 2.35 -21.80 -7.36
N TYR A 49 3.43 -21.01 -7.22
CA TYR A 49 3.39 -19.54 -7.26
C TYR A 49 2.33 -18.93 -6.33
N SER A 50 2.27 -19.47 -5.10
CA SER A 50 1.23 -19.16 -4.12
C SER A 50 1.07 -17.66 -3.88
N ARG A 51 -0.18 -17.22 -3.73
CA ARG A 51 -0.56 -15.82 -3.46
C ARG A 51 -1.16 -15.65 -2.07
N GLU A 52 -1.01 -16.66 -1.21
CA GLU A 52 -1.67 -16.73 0.10
C GLU A 52 -1.34 -15.55 1.00
N ASP A 53 -0.11 -15.02 0.91
CA ASP A 53 0.32 -13.84 1.67
C ASP A 53 -0.62 -12.64 1.44
N TRP A 54 -1.04 -12.41 0.20
CA TRP A 54 -2.06 -11.40 -0.12
C TRP A 54 -3.48 -11.90 0.16
N LEU A 55 -3.82 -13.12 -0.29
CA LEU A 55 -5.19 -13.61 -0.26
C LEU A 55 -5.75 -13.77 1.17
N SER A 56 -4.89 -14.09 2.13
CA SER A 56 -5.23 -14.26 3.54
C SER A 56 -5.61 -12.95 4.24
N GLU A 57 -5.15 -11.80 3.73
CA GLU A 57 -5.41 -10.45 4.27
C GLU A 57 -6.43 -9.67 3.44
N LYS A 58 -6.52 -9.92 2.11
CA LYS A 58 -7.27 -9.15 1.11
C LYS A 58 -8.63 -8.63 1.58
N GLN A 59 -9.46 -9.50 2.14
CA GLN A 59 -10.85 -9.17 2.52
C GLN A 59 -10.96 -8.51 3.91
N LYS A 60 -9.89 -8.52 4.71
CA LYS A 60 -9.85 -8.01 6.08
C LYS A 60 -9.45 -6.53 6.15
N LEU A 61 -8.96 -5.98 5.03
CA LEU A 61 -8.40 -4.63 4.95
C LEU A 61 -9.44 -3.51 4.89
N GLY A 62 -10.71 -3.85 4.63
CA GLY A 62 -11.79 -2.87 4.51
C GLY A 62 -11.60 -1.92 3.33
N LEU A 63 -11.10 -2.44 2.20
CA LEU A 63 -11.06 -1.77 0.90
C LEU A 63 -12.41 -1.94 0.20
N ASP A 64 -12.95 -0.90 -0.44
CA ASP A 64 -14.21 -1.02 -1.21
C ASP A 64 -14.07 -1.99 -2.39
N PHE A 65 -12.91 -1.94 -3.06
CA PHE A 65 -12.56 -2.82 -4.18
C PHE A 65 -11.18 -3.46 -3.94
N PRO A 66 -11.09 -4.53 -3.12
CA PRO A 66 -9.80 -5.08 -2.68
C PRO A 66 -8.89 -5.47 -3.85
N ASN A 67 -7.79 -4.73 -4.00
CA ASN A 67 -6.83 -4.92 -5.09
C ASN A 67 -5.44 -4.39 -4.71
N LEU A 68 -4.44 -4.71 -5.53
CA LEU A 68 -3.07 -4.19 -5.44
C LEU A 68 -2.76 -3.33 -6.68
N PRO A 69 -2.08 -2.18 -6.54
CA PRO A 69 -1.68 -1.56 -5.27
C PRO A 69 -2.85 -0.93 -4.52
N TYR A 70 -2.67 -0.80 -3.21
CA TYR A 70 -3.50 0.04 -2.33
C TYR A 70 -2.63 1.07 -1.60
N LEU A 71 -3.26 2.17 -1.17
CA LEU A 71 -2.68 3.17 -0.28
C LEU A 71 -3.63 3.42 0.91
N PHE A 72 -3.09 3.40 2.11
CA PHE A 72 -3.75 3.91 3.32
C PHE A 72 -3.11 5.21 3.75
N ASP A 73 -3.94 6.23 3.99
CA ASP A 73 -3.57 7.49 4.60
C ASP A 73 -4.68 7.95 5.55
N GLY A 74 -4.51 7.68 6.85
CA GLY A 74 -5.54 7.91 7.85
C GLY A 74 -6.81 7.11 7.53
N ASP A 75 -7.92 7.81 7.32
CA ASP A 75 -9.22 7.22 6.97
C ASP A 75 -9.34 6.90 5.47
N PHE A 76 -8.42 7.41 4.63
CA PHE A 76 -8.45 7.16 3.19
C PHE A 76 -7.88 5.79 2.87
N LYS A 77 -8.67 4.99 2.14
CA LYS A 77 -8.33 3.65 1.69
C LYS A 77 -8.53 3.52 0.19
N ILE A 78 -7.46 3.68 -0.58
CA ILE A 78 -7.54 3.85 -2.04
C ILE A 78 -6.93 2.63 -2.72
N THR A 79 -7.55 2.17 -3.79
CA THR A 79 -7.00 1.16 -4.72
C THR A 79 -6.95 1.75 -6.13
N GLN A 80 -6.33 1.01 -7.08
CA GLN A 80 -6.05 1.44 -8.46
C GLN A 80 -4.89 2.42 -8.55
N SER A 81 -3.81 2.00 -9.22
CA SER A 81 -2.54 2.75 -9.27
C SER A 81 -2.69 4.19 -9.78
N LYS A 82 -3.60 4.43 -10.73
CA LYS A 82 -3.89 5.78 -11.22
C LYS A 82 -4.61 6.64 -10.18
N ALA A 83 -5.62 6.10 -9.48
CA ALA A 83 -6.34 6.85 -8.45
C ALA A 83 -5.48 7.14 -7.21
N ILE A 84 -4.43 6.35 -6.98
CA ILE A 84 -3.43 6.62 -5.94
C ILE A 84 -2.51 7.79 -6.34
N LEU A 85 -2.25 7.98 -7.65
CA LEU A 85 -1.33 9.00 -8.16
C LEU A 85 -1.99 10.33 -8.54
N TYR A 86 -3.24 10.29 -9.01
CA TYR A 86 -3.99 11.42 -9.55
C TYR A 86 -5.25 11.66 -8.71
#